data_AF-A0A379B372-F1
#
_entry.id   AF-A0A379B372-F1
#
_cell.length_a   1.000
_cell.length_b   1.000
_cell.length_c   1.000
_cell.angle_alpha   90.00
_cell.angle_beta   90.00
_cell.angle_gamma   90.00
#
_symmetry.space_group_name_H-M   'P 1'
#
loop_
_entity.id
_entity.type
_entity.pdbx_description
1 polymer ?
#
loop_
_entity_poly.entity_id
_entity_poly.type
_entity_poly.pdbx_seq_one_letter_code
_entity_poly.pdbx_strand_id
1 'polypeptide(L)'
;MNNDKYRSAAVITSTIGRPSLVRAIQSVAKQTYPCTHYVFVDGNQFADQAKAILDEYPQVIAVYLPMNTGANGWSNSAINAIAPFLVKEDVICYLDDDNWYTENHITHCMQTLNQFDVDYVYSLRNFYASEHEFICPDFIESLGKYRNRIMYPLQFNIIRWGGVKYLWFELGRHSPILILIVMPFQENWRFQYRRNGIVAN
;
A
#
# COMPACT_ATOMS: atom_id res chain seq x y z
N MET A 1 -30.41 -1.25 18.42
CA MET A 1 -28.95 -1.09 18.52
C MET A 1 -28.33 -2.17 17.64
N ASN A 2 -27.59 -1.79 16.60
CA ASN A 2 -26.90 -2.78 15.76
C ASN A 2 -25.93 -3.58 16.64
N ASN A 3 -25.98 -4.91 16.53
CA ASN A 3 -25.15 -5.81 17.31
C ASN A 3 -23.85 -6.09 16.53
N ASP A 4 -23.19 -5.03 16.08
CA ASP A 4 -21.99 -5.14 15.25
C ASP A 4 -20.88 -5.81 16.06
N LYS A 5 -20.29 -6.86 15.47
CA LYS A 5 -19.18 -7.67 16.02
C LYS A 5 -17.91 -6.84 16.14
N TYR A 6 -17.62 -6.02 15.13
CA TYR A 6 -16.44 -5.16 15.07
C TYR A 6 -16.85 -3.70 15.15
N ARG A 7 -16.29 -2.96 16.11
CA ARG A 7 -16.71 -1.59 16.46
C ARG A 7 -15.59 -0.56 16.45
N SER A 8 -14.34 -1.00 16.29
CA SER A 8 -13.16 -0.15 16.29
C SER A 8 -12.14 -0.64 15.27
N ALA A 9 -11.38 0.31 14.70
CA ALA A 9 -10.37 0.01 13.69
C ALA A 9 -9.05 0.75 14.01
N ALA A 10 -7.94 0.02 13.93
CA ALA A 10 -6.59 0.54 13.94
C ALA A 10 -6.03 0.54 12.52
N VAL A 11 -5.39 1.65 12.12
CA VAL A 11 -4.55 1.69 10.92
C VAL A 11 -3.10 1.53 11.34
N ILE A 12 -2.38 0.63 10.67
CA ILE A 12 -0.98 0.33 10.95
C ILE A 12 -0.15 0.75 9.74
N THR A 13 0.76 1.70 9.97
CA THR A 13 1.74 2.13 8.98
C THR A 13 3.12 1.94 9.54
N SER A 14 4.02 1.36 8.75
CA SER A 14 5.45 1.29 9.06
C SER A 14 6.19 2.30 8.20
N THR A 15 7.21 2.94 8.75
CA THR A 15 7.95 3.98 8.05
C THR A 15 9.40 4.07 8.48
N ILE A 16 10.23 4.53 7.56
CA ILE A 16 11.59 5.02 7.81
C ILE A 16 11.66 6.55 7.72
N GLY A 17 10.51 7.24 7.83
CA GLY A 17 10.39 8.69 7.73
C GLY A 17 10.33 9.22 6.29
N ARG A 18 9.78 8.47 5.35
CA ARG A 18 9.67 8.92 3.94
C ARG A 18 8.69 10.10 3.80
N PRO A 19 8.95 11.06 2.90
CA PRO A 19 8.02 12.18 2.67
C PRO A 19 6.59 11.76 2.30
N SER A 20 6.44 10.60 1.65
CA SER A 20 5.14 10.04 1.28
C SER A 20 4.24 9.74 2.48
N LEU A 21 4.82 9.55 3.68
CA LEU A 21 4.10 9.28 4.92
C LEU A 21 3.04 10.35 5.22
N VAL A 22 3.33 11.60 4.88
CA VAL A 22 2.40 12.73 5.04
C VAL A 22 1.05 12.44 4.39
N ARG A 23 1.07 11.93 3.16
CA ARG A 23 -0.15 11.62 2.42
C ARG A 23 -0.88 10.42 3.02
N ALA A 24 -0.14 9.40 3.46
CA ALA A 24 -0.72 8.24 4.14
C ALA A 24 -1.50 8.69 5.39
N ILE A 25 -0.86 9.47 6.28
CA ILE A 25 -1.47 10.05 7.48
C ILE A 25 -2.71 10.88 7.13
N GLN A 26 -2.60 11.79 6.17
CA GLN A 26 -3.72 12.63 5.75
C GLN A 26 -4.90 11.81 5.21
N SER A 27 -4.64 10.70 4.53
CA SER A 27 -5.71 9.83 4.00
C SER A 27 -6.44 9.06 5.10
N VAL A 28 -5.75 8.71 6.19
CA VAL A 28 -6.35 8.10 7.38
C VAL A 28 -7.15 9.14 8.17
N ALA A 29 -6.62 10.34 8.33
CA ALA A 29 -7.32 11.44 9.00
C ALA A 29 -8.62 11.85 8.28
N LYS A 30 -8.73 11.60 6.97
CA LYS A 30 -9.92 11.87 6.14
C LYS A 30 -10.95 10.72 6.14
N GLN A 31 -10.72 9.64 6.87
CA GLN A 31 -11.67 8.53 6.90
C GLN A 31 -13.00 8.96 7.54
N THR A 32 -14.11 8.56 6.93
CA THR A 32 -15.46 8.81 7.48
C THR A 32 -15.80 7.90 8.66
N TYR A 33 -15.05 6.81 8.84
CA TYR A 33 -15.11 5.95 10.02
C TYR A 33 -14.03 6.33 11.03
N PRO A 34 -14.37 6.55 12.32
CA PRO A 34 -13.38 6.80 13.37
C PRO A 34 -12.38 5.65 13.48
N CYS A 35 -11.09 5.95 13.42
CA CYS A 35 -10.01 4.97 13.55
C CYS A 35 -8.81 5.57 14.27
N THR A 36 -7.99 4.70 14.87
CA THR A 36 -6.71 5.08 15.49
C THR A 36 -5.58 4.80 14.52
N HIS A 37 -4.74 5.78 14.21
CA HIS A 37 -3.57 5.58 13.34
C HIS A 37 -2.32 5.36 14.17
N TYR A 38 -1.76 4.16 14.11
CA TYR A 38 -0.45 3.82 14.68
C TYR A 38 0.61 3.87 13.58
N VAL A 39 1.65 4.68 13.79
CA VAL A 39 2.80 4.77 12.88
C VAL A 39 4.04 4.22 13.58
N PHE A 40 4.52 3.08 13.09
CA PHE A 40 5.72 2.41 13.57
C PHE A 40 6.95 2.92 12.82
N VAL A 41 7.87 3.53 13.57
CA VAL A 41 9.17 3.97 13.04
C VAL A 41 10.15 2.80 13.12
N ASP A 42 10.56 2.28 11.97
CA ASP A 42 11.27 1.00 11.83
C ASP A 42 12.78 1.14 12.05
N GLY A 43 13.17 1.52 13.27
CA GLY A 43 14.56 1.60 13.71
C GLY A 43 14.96 2.99 14.20
N ASN A 44 15.78 3.02 15.26
CA ASN A 44 16.25 4.25 15.89
C ASN A 44 16.98 5.20 14.93
N GLN A 45 17.66 4.68 13.91
CA GLN A 45 18.35 5.50 12.92
C GLN A 45 17.41 6.37 12.07
N PHE A 46 16.11 6.07 12.05
CA PHE A 46 15.09 6.83 11.35
C PHE A 46 14.24 7.69 12.29
N ALA A 47 14.51 7.67 13.60
CA ALA A 47 13.70 8.33 14.61
C ALA A 47 13.59 9.84 14.37
N ASP A 48 14.72 10.53 14.16
CA ASP A 48 14.74 11.99 13.96
C ASP A 48 14.00 12.40 12.68
N GLN A 49 14.25 11.68 11.58
CA GLN A 49 13.60 11.93 10.29
C GLN A 49 12.08 11.71 10.36
N ALA A 50 11.65 10.62 11.00
CA ALA A 50 10.22 10.35 11.19
C ALA A 50 9.59 11.35 12.16
N LYS A 51 10.29 11.71 13.24
CA LYS A 51 9.82 12.68 14.24
C LYS A 51 9.56 14.06 13.63
N ALA A 52 10.41 14.51 12.71
CA ALA A 52 10.20 15.78 11.99
C ALA A 52 8.85 15.83 11.26
N ILE A 53 8.36 14.70 10.76
CA ILE A 53 7.03 14.59 10.14
C ILE A 53 5.95 14.42 11.22
N LEU A 54 6.14 13.47 12.14
CA LEU A 54 5.10 13.04 13.09
C LEU A 54 4.74 14.13 14.12
N ASP A 55 5.65 15.04 14.44
CA ASP A 55 5.37 16.19 15.31
C ASP A 55 4.28 17.12 14.74
N GLU A 56 4.09 17.14 13.41
CA GLU A 56 3.03 17.90 12.74
C GLU A 56 1.65 17.21 12.81
N TYR A 57 1.60 15.93 13.22
CA TYR A 57 0.39 15.10 13.25
C TYR A 57 0.15 14.48 14.63
N PRO A 58 -0.15 15.30 15.66
CA PRO A 58 -0.28 14.83 17.05
C PRO A 58 -1.43 13.84 17.29
N GLN A 59 -2.36 13.71 16.34
CA GLN A 59 -3.42 12.70 16.38
C GLN A 59 -2.93 11.27 16.08
N VAL A 60 -1.73 11.12 15.52
CA VAL A 60 -1.12 9.81 15.24
C VAL A 60 -0.41 9.29 16.49
N ILE A 61 -0.52 7.99 16.74
CA ILE A 61 0.24 7.31 17.78
C ILE A 61 1.55 6.79 17.17
N ALA A 62 2.64 7.50 17.43
CA ALA A 62 3.97 7.10 16.98
C ALA A 62 4.56 6.00 17.90
N VAL A 63 5.08 4.94 17.31
CA VAL A 63 5.76 3.83 18.01
C VAL A 63 7.16 3.67 17.46
N TYR A 64 8.19 3.97 18.26
CA TYR A 64 9.58 3.91 17.83
C TYR A 64 10.19 2.55 18.16
N LEU A 65 10.65 1.83 17.13
CA LEU A 65 11.31 0.55 17.30
C LEU A 65 12.83 0.72 17.42
N PRO A 66 13.49 -0.04 18.31
CA PRO A 66 14.93 0.08 18.51
C PRO A 66 15.75 -0.46 17.34
N MET A 67 15.16 -1.28 16.48
CA MET A 67 15.83 -1.96 15.37
C MET A 67 15.02 -1.79 14.08
N ASN A 68 15.71 -1.74 12.95
CA ASN A 68 15.09 -1.85 11.63
C ASN A 68 14.76 -3.32 11.33
N THR A 69 13.48 -3.62 11.37
CA THR A 69 12.90 -4.94 11.16
C THR A 69 12.67 -5.27 9.68
N GLY A 70 12.69 -4.26 8.81
CA GLY A 70 12.70 -4.37 7.35
C GLY A 70 14.11 -4.49 6.72
N ALA A 71 15.15 -4.74 7.50
CA ALA A 71 16.49 -4.98 6.97
C ALA A 71 16.61 -6.38 6.34
N ASN A 72 17.66 -6.60 5.53
CA ASN A 72 18.04 -7.92 4.99
C ASN A 72 16.97 -8.60 4.10
N GLY A 73 16.20 -7.81 3.34
CA GLY A 73 15.23 -8.32 2.36
C GLY A 73 13.84 -8.63 2.91
N TRP A 74 13.59 -8.31 4.18
CA TRP A 74 12.24 -8.36 4.77
C TRP A 74 11.57 -7.00 4.61
N SER A 75 10.31 -6.94 4.18
CA SER A 75 9.57 -5.67 4.08
C SER A 75 8.40 -5.68 5.05
N ASN A 76 8.44 -4.81 6.07
CA ASN A 76 7.35 -4.49 7.01
C ASN A 76 6.71 -5.69 7.75
N SER A 77 7.22 -6.91 7.55
CA SER A 77 6.54 -8.16 7.90
C SER A 77 6.54 -8.38 9.41
N ALA A 78 7.61 -7.98 10.10
CA ALA A 78 7.70 -8.06 11.55
C ALA A 78 6.74 -7.09 12.24
N ILE A 79 6.63 -5.86 11.74
CA ILE A 79 5.67 -4.86 12.25
C ILE A 79 4.25 -5.36 12.06
N ASN A 80 3.91 -5.86 10.87
CA ASN A 80 2.58 -6.42 10.62
C ASN A 80 2.29 -7.64 11.51
N ALA A 81 3.30 -8.47 11.80
CA ALA A 81 3.14 -9.62 12.69
C ALA A 81 2.96 -9.24 14.16
N ILE A 82 3.60 -8.18 14.65
CA ILE A 82 3.52 -7.75 16.05
C ILE A 82 2.33 -6.81 16.33
N ALA A 83 1.85 -6.08 15.32
CA ALA A 83 0.77 -5.09 15.47
C ALA A 83 -0.48 -5.62 16.22
N PRO A 84 -0.99 -6.85 15.97
CA PRO A 84 -2.12 -7.41 16.71
C PRO A 84 -1.93 -7.53 18.23
N PHE A 85 -0.68 -7.52 18.71
CA PHE A 85 -0.36 -7.58 20.14
C PHE A 85 -0.14 -6.19 20.76
N LEU A 86 -0.09 -5.13 19.95
CA LEU A 86 0.25 -3.78 20.37
C LEU A 86 -0.91 -2.79 20.25
N VAL A 87 -1.97 -3.16 19.55
CA VAL A 87 -3.18 -2.34 19.39
C VAL A 87 -4.37 -2.97 20.11
N LYS A 88 -5.39 -2.16 20.39
CA LYS A 88 -6.55 -2.55 21.20
C LYS A 88 -7.85 -2.65 20.41
N GLU A 89 -7.83 -2.17 19.18
CA GLU A 89 -8.98 -2.11 18.28
C GLU A 89 -9.34 -3.50 17.73
N ASP A 90 -10.62 -3.70 17.40
CA ASP A 90 -11.14 -5.01 16.97
C ASP A 90 -10.61 -5.42 15.59
N VAL A 91 -10.31 -4.44 14.74
CA VAL A 91 -9.91 -4.63 13.34
C VAL A 91 -8.62 -3.88 13.06
N ILE A 92 -7.75 -4.51 12.28
CA ILE A 92 -6.48 -3.93 11.83
C ILE A 92 -6.50 -3.72 10.32
N CYS A 93 -6.21 -2.49 9.90
CA CYS A 93 -6.05 -2.09 8.51
C CYS A 93 -4.57 -1.74 8.25
N TYR A 94 -3.92 -2.46 7.35
CA TYR A 94 -2.53 -2.18 6.99
C TYR A 94 -2.44 -1.13 5.88
N LEU A 95 -1.55 -0.16 6.04
CA LEU A 95 -1.29 0.91 5.09
C LEU A 95 0.21 1.19 4.99
N ASP A 96 0.81 0.89 3.83
CA ASP A 96 2.19 1.27 3.54
C ASP A 96 2.36 2.80 3.51
N ASP A 97 3.54 3.30 3.90
CA ASP A 97 3.81 4.75 4.02
C ASP A 97 3.96 5.49 2.69
N ASP A 98 3.89 4.78 1.56
CA ASP A 98 3.80 5.35 0.20
C ASP A 98 2.41 5.21 -0.43
N ASN A 99 1.46 4.56 0.27
CA ASN A 99 0.08 4.38 -0.15
C ASN A 99 -0.89 5.34 0.56
N TRP A 100 -2.16 5.33 0.13
CA TRP A 100 -3.23 6.09 0.76
C TRP A 100 -4.60 5.45 0.54
N TYR A 101 -5.53 5.78 1.43
CA TYR A 101 -6.93 5.36 1.33
C TYR A 101 -7.81 6.40 0.63
N THR A 102 -8.93 5.94 0.07
CA THR A 102 -10.07 6.81 -0.25
C THR A 102 -10.87 7.08 1.03
N GLU A 103 -11.59 8.20 1.10
CA GLU A 103 -12.25 8.70 2.34
C GLU A 103 -13.23 7.71 2.99
N ASN A 104 -13.81 6.79 2.23
CA ASN A 104 -14.78 5.80 2.72
C ASN A 104 -14.21 4.37 2.83
N HIS A 105 -12.90 4.21 2.72
CA HIS A 105 -12.26 2.88 2.68
C HIS A 105 -12.56 2.05 3.93
N ILE A 106 -12.26 2.58 5.13
CA ILE A 106 -12.46 1.86 6.39
C ILE A 106 -13.96 1.64 6.65
N THR A 107 -14.82 2.61 6.33
CA THR A 107 -16.28 2.45 6.41
C THR A 107 -16.76 1.21 5.66
N HIS A 108 -16.34 1.06 4.40
CA HIS A 108 -16.73 -0.10 3.60
C HIS A 108 -16.13 -1.40 4.14
N CYS A 109 -14.90 -1.39 4.64
CA CYS A 109 -14.29 -2.56 5.27
C CYS A 109 -15.08 -3.02 6.50
N MET A 110 -15.37 -2.10 7.43
CA MET A 110 -16.12 -2.39 8.66
C MET A 110 -17.54 -2.85 8.38
N GLN A 111 -18.22 -2.23 7.41
CA GLN A 111 -19.55 -2.66 6.97
C GLN A 111 -19.51 -4.07 6.39
N THR A 112 -18.52 -4.36 5.53
CA THR A 112 -18.38 -5.68 4.90
C THR A 112 -18.08 -6.76 5.93
N LEU A 113 -17.16 -6.50 6.87
CA LEU A 113 -16.83 -7.42 7.96
C LEU A 113 -18.07 -7.79 8.78
N ASN A 114 -18.86 -6.80 9.19
CA ASN A 114 -20.06 -7.02 9.99
C ASN A 114 -21.22 -7.63 9.17
N GLN A 115 -21.43 -7.20 7.93
CA GLN A 115 -22.52 -7.69 7.08
C GLN A 115 -22.39 -9.18 6.77
N PHE A 116 -21.16 -9.65 6.51
CA PHE A 116 -20.92 -11.03 6.12
C PHE A 116 -20.44 -11.92 7.27
N ASP A 117 -20.24 -11.35 8.47
CA ASP A 117 -19.65 -12.03 9.63
C ASP A 117 -18.39 -12.82 9.27
N VAL A 118 -17.40 -12.11 8.74
CA VAL A 118 -16.11 -12.68 8.32
C VAL A 118 -14.96 -12.15 9.17
N ASP A 119 -13.84 -12.87 9.17
CA ASP A 119 -12.66 -12.51 9.98
C ASP A 119 -11.70 -11.56 9.27
N TYR A 120 -11.79 -11.45 7.94
CA TYR A 120 -10.99 -10.52 7.16
C TYR A 120 -11.69 -10.08 5.88
N VAL A 121 -11.30 -8.90 5.39
CA VAL A 121 -11.70 -8.34 4.09
C VAL A 121 -10.47 -7.82 3.38
N TYR A 122 -10.56 -7.67 2.07
CA TYR A 122 -9.49 -7.10 1.24
C TYR A 122 -10.08 -6.12 0.24
N SER A 123 -9.28 -5.14 -0.17
CA SER A 123 -9.64 -4.19 -1.22
C SER A 123 -8.80 -4.41 -2.46
N LEU A 124 -9.38 -4.14 -3.62
CA LEU A 124 -8.60 -3.93 -4.85
C LEU A 124 -7.83 -2.61 -4.75
N ARG A 125 -6.75 -2.50 -5.51
CA ARG A 125 -5.87 -1.33 -5.51
C ARG A 125 -5.94 -0.59 -6.84
N ASN A 126 -5.49 0.66 -6.81
CA ASN A 126 -5.24 1.46 -7.99
C ASN A 126 -3.75 1.82 -8.04
N PHE A 127 -3.18 1.79 -9.24
CA PHE A 127 -1.84 2.29 -9.49
C PHE A 127 -1.88 3.76 -9.90
N TYR A 128 -0.93 4.49 -9.36
CA TYR A 128 -0.70 5.90 -9.62
C TYR A 128 0.77 6.13 -9.95
N ALA A 129 1.04 7.17 -10.73
CA ALA A 129 2.38 7.68 -10.92
C ALA A 129 2.90 8.32 -9.62
N SER A 130 4.22 8.56 -9.52
CA SER A 130 4.80 9.32 -8.41
C SER A 130 4.19 10.72 -8.24
N GLU A 131 3.72 11.33 -9.33
CA GLU A 131 3.06 12.64 -9.35
C GLU A 131 1.57 12.54 -9.03
N HIS A 132 1.13 11.36 -8.59
CA HIS A 132 -0.23 11.07 -8.13
C HIS A 132 -1.29 11.08 -9.23
N GLU A 133 -0.87 11.00 -10.50
CA GLU A 133 -1.77 10.77 -11.62
C GLU A 133 -2.24 9.31 -11.65
N PHE A 134 -3.54 9.09 -11.82
CA PHE A 134 -4.11 7.75 -11.93
C PHE A 134 -3.62 7.05 -13.21
N ILE A 135 -3.10 5.83 -13.07
CA ILE A 135 -2.65 5.01 -14.19
C ILE A 135 -3.74 4.00 -14.57
N CYS A 136 -4.05 3.08 -13.65
CA CYS A 136 -5.03 2.02 -13.86
C CYS A 136 -5.37 1.30 -12.55
N PRO A 137 -6.45 0.50 -12.51
CA PRO A 137 -6.67 -0.44 -11.40
C PRO A 137 -5.66 -1.60 -11.42
N ASP A 138 -5.31 -2.13 -10.25
CA ASP A 138 -4.47 -3.32 -10.09
C ASP A 138 -5.28 -4.59 -10.37
N PHE A 139 -4.97 -5.24 -11.50
CA PHE A 139 -5.54 -6.52 -11.87
C PHE A 139 -4.53 -7.68 -11.87
N ILE A 140 -3.43 -7.54 -11.12
CA ILE A 140 -2.27 -8.45 -11.22
C ILE A 140 -1.95 -9.12 -9.88
N GLU A 141 -1.67 -8.35 -8.82
CA GLU A 141 -1.01 -8.86 -7.60
C GLU A 141 -1.92 -8.82 -6.36
N SER A 142 -2.99 -8.01 -6.34
CA SER A 142 -3.90 -7.88 -5.18
C SER A 142 -5.37 -8.09 -5.53
N LEU A 143 -5.68 -9.33 -5.95
CA LEU A 143 -6.98 -9.72 -6.49
C LEU A 143 -7.87 -10.51 -5.50
N GLY A 144 -7.31 -10.93 -4.36
CA GLY A 144 -7.98 -11.84 -3.43
C GLY A 144 -8.52 -13.09 -4.14
N LYS A 145 -9.83 -13.31 -4.14
CA LYS A 145 -10.45 -14.48 -4.79
C LYS A 145 -10.43 -14.45 -6.33
N TYR A 146 -10.19 -13.29 -6.93
CA TYR A 146 -10.19 -13.18 -8.39
C TYR A 146 -8.89 -13.75 -8.97
N ARG A 147 -9.00 -14.49 -10.06
CA ARG A 147 -7.83 -15.00 -10.76
C ARG A 147 -7.25 -13.93 -11.66
N ASN A 148 -5.94 -13.73 -11.55
CA ASN A 148 -5.19 -13.04 -12.59
C ASN A 148 -5.36 -13.82 -13.91
N ARG A 149 -5.89 -13.16 -14.94
CA ARG A 149 -6.07 -13.74 -16.29
C ARG A 149 -4.96 -13.33 -17.25
N ILE A 150 -3.96 -12.62 -16.76
CA ILE A 150 -2.82 -12.23 -17.57
C ILE A 150 -1.95 -13.47 -17.79
N MET A 151 -1.64 -13.73 -19.06
CA MET A 151 -0.68 -14.75 -19.42
C MET A 151 0.72 -14.20 -19.23
N TYR A 152 1.52 -14.92 -18.45
CA TYR A 152 2.94 -14.64 -18.25
C TYR A 152 3.78 -15.30 -19.36
N PRO A 153 4.93 -14.71 -19.75
CA PRO A 153 5.51 -13.47 -19.21
C PRO A 153 4.78 -12.21 -19.71
N LEU A 154 4.74 -11.20 -18.84
CA LEU A 154 4.19 -9.88 -19.14
C LEU A 154 5.28 -9.01 -19.80
N GLN A 155 5.03 -8.53 -21.02
CA GLN A 155 5.90 -7.57 -21.68
C GLN A 155 5.27 -6.17 -21.64
N PHE A 156 5.98 -5.20 -21.07
CA PHE A 156 5.58 -3.79 -21.06
C PHE A 156 6.55 -2.96 -21.88
N ASN A 157 6.01 -2.06 -22.71
CA ASN A 157 6.79 -1.03 -23.37
C ASN A 157 6.73 0.25 -22.55
N ILE A 158 7.87 0.70 -22.03
CA ILE A 158 7.99 1.99 -21.36
C ILE A 158 8.45 3.00 -22.42
N ILE A 159 7.61 4.00 -22.71
CA ILE A 159 7.96 5.07 -23.65
C ILE A 159 8.38 6.29 -22.85
N ARG A 160 9.65 6.67 -22.97
CA ARG A 160 10.17 7.95 -22.50
C ARG A 160 10.23 8.92 -23.68
N TRP A 161 9.73 10.14 -23.51
CA TRP A 161 9.94 11.21 -24.49
C TRP A 161 11.45 11.49 -24.61
N GLY A 162 12.00 11.27 -25.81
CA GLY A 162 13.43 11.41 -26.12
C GLY A 162 14.20 10.11 -26.43
N GLY A 163 13.55 8.94 -26.39
CA GLY A 163 14.13 7.67 -26.85
C GLY A 163 13.46 6.45 -26.22
N VAL A 164 13.21 5.41 -27.03
CA VAL A 164 12.66 4.14 -26.55
C VAL A 164 13.77 3.38 -25.83
N LYS A 165 13.62 3.16 -24.52
CA LYS A 165 14.40 2.16 -23.79
C LYS A 165 13.49 0.96 -23.51
N TYR A 166 13.84 -0.18 -24.07
CA TYR A 166 13.17 -1.44 -23.78
C TYR A 166 13.63 -1.93 -22.41
N LEU A 167 12.70 -2.08 -21.46
CA LEU A 167 12.95 -2.83 -20.24
C LEU A 167 12.22 -4.18 -20.33
N TRP A 168 13.00 -5.25 -20.20
CA TRP A 168 12.49 -6.61 -20.22
C TRP A 168 12.28 -7.07 -18.78
N PHE A 169 11.05 -7.42 -18.45
CA PHE A 169 10.74 -8.07 -17.17
C PHE A 169 10.07 -9.40 -17.47
N GLU A 170 10.65 -10.48 -16.96
CA GLU A 170 10.04 -11.80 -17.01
C GLU A 170 9.38 -12.08 -15.66
N LEU A 171 8.10 -11.75 -15.53
CA LEU A 171 7.32 -12.15 -14.36
C LEU A 171 6.96 -13.63 -14.52
N GLY A 172 7.67 -14.52 -13.84
CA GLY A 172 7.42 -15.96 -13.89
C GLY A 172 6.35 -16.40 -12.88
N ARG A 173 5.60 -17.47 -13.21
CA ARG A 173 4.57 -18.10 -12.34
C ARG A 173 5.05 -18.50 -10.92
N HIS A 174 6.37 -18.56 -10.70
CA HIS A 174 7.01 -18.96 -9.45
C HIS A 174 7.97 -17.90 -8.89
N SER A 175 7.89 -16.65 -9.35
CA SER A 175 8.72 -15.58 -8.80
C SER A 175 8.03 -14.98 -7.57
N PRO A 176 8.54 -15.13 -6.34
CA PRO A 176 8.06 -14.40 -5.16
C PRO A 176 8.50 -12.92 -5.20
N ILE A 177 8.84 -12.42 -6.39
CA ILE A 177 9.41 -11.09 -6.57
C ILE A 177 8.25 -10.11 -6.62
N LEU A 178 7.98 -9.48 -5.49
CA LEU A 178 7.35 -8.17 -5.42
C LEU A 178 8.19 -7.22 -6.29
N ILE A 179 7.80 -7.02 -7.56
CA ILE A 179 8.39 -5.94 -8.35
C ILE A 179 7.68 -4.66 -7.93
N LEU A 180 8.18 -4.05 -6.86
CA LEU A 180 8.01 -2.62 -6.63
C LEU A 180 8.90 -1.92 -7.67
N ILE A 181 8.32 -1.47 -8.78
CA ILE A 181 9.03 -0.55 -9.70
C ILE A 181 9.11 0.81 -8.99
N VAL A 182 10.03 0.96 -8.02
CA VAL A 182 10.47 2.28 -7.56
C VAL A 182 11.54 2.74 -8.53
N MET A 183 11.12 3.25 -9.69
CA MET A 183 12.00 4.09 -10.48
C MET A 183 11.82 5.53 -10.01
N PRO A 184 12.86 6.38 -10.00
CA PRO A 184 12.69 7.82 -9.83
C PRO A 184 11.90 8.32 -11.03
N PHE A 185 10.58 8.37 -10.86
CA PHE A 185 9.66 8.92 -11.83
C PHE A 185 9.97 10.41 -11.95
N GLN A 186 10.40 10.83 -13.13
CA GLN A 186 10.49 12.23 -13.52
C GLN A 186 9.31 12.53 -14.47
N GLU A 187 8.99 13.81 -14.66
CA GLU A 187 7.81 14.41 -15.31
C GLU A 187 7.39 13.92 -16.73
N ASN A 188 8.04 12.90 -17.31
CA ASN A 188 7.92 12.57 -18.74
C ASN A 188 7.65 11.09 -19.07
N TRP A 189 7.12 10.30 -18.13
CA TRP A 189 6.85 8.87 -18.34
C TRP A 189 5.36 8.65 -18.65
N ARG A 190 5.05 7.91 -19.72
CA ARG A 190 3.68 7.43 -20.01
C ARG A 190 3.69 5.92 -20.20
N PHE A 191 2.82 5.22 -19.48
CA PHE A 191 2.63 3.78 -19.64
C PHE A 191 1.59 3.52 -20.73
N GLN A 192 1.95 2.73 -21.74
CA GLN A 192 0.99 2.28 -22.75
C GLN A 192 0.88 0.76 -22.70
N TYR A 193 -0.22 0.26 -22.14
CA TYR A 193 -0.55 -1.16 -22.22
C TYR A 193 -1.01 -1.48 -23.65
N ARG A 194 -0.19 -2.24 -24.40
CA ARG A 194 -0.63 -2.86 -25.65
C ARG A 194 -0.90 -4.33 -25.37
N ARG A 195 -2.18 -4.69 -25.28
CA ARG A 195 -2.61 -6.07 -25.46
C ARG A 195 -2.16 -6.45 -26.86
N ASN A 196 -1.23 -7.40 -27.00
CA ASN A 196 -0.78 -7.87 -28.31
C ASN A 196 -1.99 -8.20 -29.19
N GLY A 197 -2.31 -7.29 -30.10
CA GLY A 197 -3.00 -7.63 -31.31
C GLY A 197 -2.00 -8.41 -32.14
N ILE A 198 -2.31 -9.68 -32.37
CA ILE A 198 -1.74 -10.39 -33.52
C ILE A 198 -2.16 -9.56 -34.73
N VAL A 199 -1.21 -8.94 -35.40
CA VAL A 199 -1.38 -8.50 -36.78
C VAL A 199 -0.22 -9.09 -37.54
N ALA A 200 -0.54 -10.08 -38.37
CA ALA A 200 0.35 -10.58 -39.40
C ALA A 200 0.64 -9.45 -40.38
N ASN A 201 1.93 -9.19 -40.60
CA ASN A 201 2.60 -9.13 -41.90
C ASN A 201 4.10 -9.15 -41.67
#